data_AF-A0A179D119-F1
#
_entry.id   AF-A0A179D119-F1
#
_cell.length_a   1.000
_cell.length_b   1.000
_cell.length_c   1.000
_cell.angle_alpha   90.00
_cell.angle_beta   90.00
_cell.angle_gamma   90.00
#
_symmetry.space_group_name_H-M   'P 1'
#
loop_
_entity.id
_entity.type
_entity.pdbx_description
1 polymer ?
#
loop_
_entity_poly.entity_id
_entity_poly.type
_entity_poly.pdbx_seq_one_letter_code
_entity_poly.pdbx_strand_id
1 'polypeptide(L)'
;MAYILSGAETPRRFRPVLRTCFTARARASLARVERIPARRVLSDNLPLKGIKLKVLGLEALSLNREKIDLSAIEQLVCPDQVRTLGLALLKVREKLYAGKLLYEAVLEVEDEIKSRGLLGLSEEARGDLAFVRRFEVAAALNRLRTLKARPER
;
A
#
# COMPACT_ATOMS: atom_id res chain seq x y z
N MET A 1 16.50 45.36 18.62
CA MET A 1 16.67 44.10 17.87
C MET A 1 15.51 43.18 18.25
N ALA A 2 14.52 43.03 17.35
CA ALA A 2 13.36 42.18 17.60
C ALA A 2 13.68 40.75 17.15
N TYR A 3 13.79 39.83 18.11
CA TYR A 3 13.86 38.40 17.83
C TYR A 3 12.47 37.91 17.39
N ILE A 4 12.43 37.29 16.22
CA ILE A 4 11.26 36.66 15.63
C ILE A 4 10.91 35.42 16.46
N LEU A 5 9.98 35.57 17.39
CA LEU A 5 9.18 34.49 17.94
C LEU A 5 7.73 34.74 17.53
N SER A 6 7.29 34.18 16.40
CA SER A 6 5.86 34.11 16.08
C SER A 6 5.56 32.99 15.09
N GLY A 7 5.83 31.76 15.51
CA GLY A 7 5.33 30.56 14.85
C GLY A 7 3.84 30.36 15.14
N ALA A 8 3.00 31.10 14.42
CA ALA A 8 1.69 30.72 13.91
C ALA A 8 0.69 29.95 14.83
N GLU A 9 -0.12 30.69 15.59
CA GLU A 9 -1.49 30.29 15.98
C GLU A 9 -2.45 30.37 14.76
N THR A 10 -2.19 29.60 13.70
CA THR A 10 -2.90 29.68 12.41
C THR A 10 -4.41 29.34 12.40
N PRO A 11 -4.97 28.43 13.23
CA PRO A 11 -6.38 28.06 13.09
C PRO A 11 -7.35 29.17 13.52
N ARG A 12 -6.97 30.04 14.47
CA ARG A 12 -7.84 31.14 14.95
C ARG A 12 -7.95 32.28 13.94
N ARG A 13 -6.87 32.57 13.22
CA ARG A 13 -6.79 33.65 12.22
C ARG A 13 -7.54 33.32 10.92
N PHE A 14 -7.70 32.04 10.59
CA PHE A 14 -8.42 31.59 9.39
C PHE A 14 -9.94 31.45 9.55
N ARG A 15 -10.44 31.21 10.77
CA ARG A 15 -11.90 31.09 11.05
C ARG A 15 -12.75 32.29 10.58
N PRO A 16 -12.34 33.56 10.75
CA PRO A 16 -13.10 34.71 10.26
C PRO A 16 -13.08 34.83 8.73
N VAL A 17 -12.02 34.36 8.07
CA VAL A 17 -11.90 34.34 6.60
C VAL A 17 -12.91 33.34 5.99
N LEU A 18 -13.08 32.18 6.62
CA LEU A 18 -14.10 31.20 6.22
C LEU A 18 -15.55 31.72 6.34
N ARG A 19 -15.79 32.74 7.19
CA ARG A 19 -17.11 33.37 7.33
C ARG A 19 -17.41 34.39 6.23
N THR A 20 -16.38 35.00 5.66
CA THR A 20 -16.50 36.05 4.64
C THR A 20 -16.39 35.48 3.23
N CYS A 21 -15.72 34.34 3.05
CA CYS A 21 -15.73 33.57 1.82
C CYS A 21 -16.98 32.67 1.77
N PHE A 22 -18.06 33.16 1.19
CA PHE A 22 -19.31 32.40 0.97
C PHE A 22 -19.09 31.32 -0.12
N THR A 23 -18.42 30.22 0.22
CA THR A 23 -18.35 29.09 -0.71
C THR A 23 -19.72 28.44 -0.75
N ALA A 24 -20.45 28.61 -1.86
CA ALA A 24 -21.72 27.91 -2.15
C ALA A 24 -21.56 26.39 -2.34
N ARG A 25 -20.53 25.77 -1.76
CA ARG A 25 -20.61 24.36 -1.43
C ARG A 25 -21.63 24.27 -0.32
N ALA A 26 -22.87 23.93 -0.69
CA ALA A 26 -23.77 23.23 0.22
C ALA A 26 -22.88 22.27 1.00
N ARG A 27 -22.90 22.37 2.34
CA ARG A 27 -22.26 21.36 3.19
C ARG A 27 -22.70 20.06 2.56
N ALA A 28 -21.79 19.36 1.89
CA ALA A 28 -22.07 18.01 1.47
C ALA A 28 -22.61 17.41 2.75
N SER A 29 -23.84 16.88 2.70
CA SER A 29 -24.33 16.09 3.81
C SER A 29 -23.16 15.20 4.20
N LEU A 30 -22.95 14.98 5.49
CA LEU A 30 -21.99 13.97 5.94
C LEU A 30 -22.54 12.63 5.43
N ALA A 31 -22.47 12.43 4.12
CA ALA A 31 -22.91 11.28 3.38
C ALA A 31 -22.05 10.21 4.01
N ARG A 32 -22.73 9.32 4.72
CA ARG A 32 -22.11 8.20 5.40
C ARG A 32 -21.16 7.58 4.39
N VAL A 33 -19.86 7.64 4.67
CA VAL A 33 -18.87 6.97 3.83
C VAL A 33 -19.29 5.51 3.82
N GLU A 34 -19.84 5.06 2.70
CA GLU A 34 -20.32 3.70 2.57
C GLU A 34 -19.14 2.75 2.79
N ARG A 35 -19.40 1.65 3.49
CA ARG A 35 -18.36 0.67 3.76
C ARG A 35 -17.91 0.09 2.42
N ILE A 36 -16.64 0.31 2.06
CA ILE A 36 -16.06 -0.26 0.85
C ILE A 36 -16.11 -1.79 1.00
N PRO A 37 -16.76 -2.53 0.08
CA PRO A 37 -16.86 -3.98 0.16
C PRO A 37 -15.47 -4.61 0.03
N ALA A 38 -15.29 -5.77 0.65
CA ALA A 38 -14.09 -6.57 0.44
C ALA A 38 -13.97 -6.95 -1.04
N ARG A 39 -12.75 -7.13 -1.54
CA ARG A 39 -12.50 -7.42 -2.96
C ARG A 39 -12.00 -8.86 -3.13
N ARG A 40 -12.60 -9.59 -4.07
CA ARG A 40 -12.11 -10.88 -4.56
C ARG A 40 -11.38 -10.69 -5.88
N VAL A 41 -10.20 -11.28 -5.99
CA VAL A 41 -9.37 -11.21 -7.19
C VAL A 41 -9.87 -12.22 -8.22
N LEU A 42 -9.94 -11.79 -9.48
CA LEU A 42 -10.19 -12.63 -10.64
C LEU A 42 -8.82 -13.18 -11.08
N SER A 43 -8.59 -14.47 -10.84
CA SER A 43 -7.29 -15.15 -10.81
C SER A 43 -6.56 -15.30 -12.16
N ASP A 44 -7.08 -14.73 -13.24
CA ASP A 44 -6.66 -15.04 -14.61
C ASP A 44 -5.26 -14.51 -14.97
N ASN A 45 -4.74 -13.52 -14.22
CA ASN A 45 -3.53 -12.77 -14.63
C ASN A 45 -2.37 -12.78 -13.63
N LEU A 46 -2.38 -13.63 -12.59
CA LEU A 46 -1.36 -13.61 -11.54
C LEU A 46 -0.56 -14.94 -11.48
N PRO A 47 0.21 -15.30 -12.53
CA PRO A 47 0.73 -16.65 -12.76
C PRO A 47 1.37 -17.30 -11.52
N LEU A 48 1.11 -18.58 -11.26
CA LEU A 48 1.48 -19.29 -10.01
C LEU A 48 2.97 -19.65 -9.90
N LYS A 49 3.64 -20.01 -10.99
CA LYS A 49 5.01 -20.54 -10.97
C LYS A 49 5.94 -19.75 -11.90
N GLY A 50 7.23 -19.71 -11.53
CA GLY A 50 8.27 -19.10 -12.35
C GLY A 50 8.24 -17.57 -12.39
N ILE A 51 7.72 -16.90 -11.36
CA ILE A 51 7.80 -15.44 -11.30
C ILE A 51 9.25 -15.02 -11.01
N LYS A 52 9.86 -14.34 -11.97
CA LYS A 52 11.13 -13.66 -11.81
C LYS A 52 10.90 -12.30 -11.16
N LEU A 53 11.32 -12.18 -9.91
CA LEU A 53 11.33 -10.92 -9.18
C LEU A 53 12.63 -10.17 -9.45
N LYS A 54 12.53 -8.90 -9.81
CA LYS A 54 13.68 -8.00 -9.96
C LYS A 54 13.39 -6.67 -9.26
N VAL A 55 14.30 -6.25 -8.40
CA VAL A 55 14.26 -4.92 -7.78
C VAL A 55 14.96 -3.93 -8.69
N LEU A 56 14.28 -2.83 -9.02
CA LEU A 56 14.76 -1.79 -9.91
C LEU A 56 14.98 -0.50 -9.12
N GLY A 57 15.74 -0.59 -8.03
CA GLY A 57 15.94 0.50 -7.07
C GLY A 57 14.76 0.70 -6.12
N LEU A 58 14.60 1.92 -5.63
CA LEU A 58 13.51 2.31 -4.72
C LEU A 58 12.18 2.57 -5.44
N GLU A 59 12.26 3.04 -6.68
CA GLU A 59 11.11 3.57 -7.42
C GLU A 59 10.36 2.50 -8.21
N ALA A 60 10.90 1.30 -8.36
CA ALA A 60 10.26 0.27 -9.16
C ALA A 60 10.60 -1.16 -8.75
N LEU A 61 9.63 -2.04 -8.96
CA LEU A 61 9.75 -3.48 -8.84
C LEU A 61 9.26 -4.13 -10.13
N SER A 62 9.91 -5.18 -10.60
CA SER A 62 9.46 -5.95 -11.76
C SER A 62 9.11 -7.37 -11.33
N LEU A 63 7.90 -7.79 -11.68
CA LEU A 63 7.41 -9.16 -11.57
C LEU A 63 7.22 -9.72 -12.98
N ASN A 64 8.12 -10.62 -13.41
CA ASN A 64 8.20 -11.08 -14.80
C ASN A 64 8.34 -9.93 -15.81
N ARG A 65 7.26 -9.64 -16.56
CA ARG A 65 7.16 -8.58 -17.56
C ARG A 65 6.43 -7.34 -17.03
N GLU A 66 5.77 -7.47 -15.87
CA GLU A 66 5.02 -6.38 -15.27
C GLU A 66 5.93 -5.52 -14.40
N LYS A 67 6.04 -4.24 -14.77
CA LYS A 67 6.71 -3.24 -13.95
C LYS A 67 5.67 -2.60 -13.02
N ILE A 68 5.93 -2.67 -11.72
CA ILE A 68 5.20 -1.97 -10.68
C ILE A 68 5.97 -0.69 -10.38
N ASP A 69 5.30 0.44 -10.59
CA ASP A 69 5.80 1.75 -10.22
C ASP A 69 5.59 1.97 -8.71
N LEU A 70 6.65 2.32 -8.00
CA LEU A 70 6.69 2.59 -6.56
C LEU A 70 7.06 4.05 -6.27
N SER A 71 7.29 4.89 -7.29
CA SER A 71 7.67 6.30 -7.14
C SER A 71 6.70 7.10 -6.25
N ALA A 72 5.42 6.76 -6.31
CA ALA A 72 4.37 7.39 -5.51
C ALA A 72 4.17 6.74 -4.12
N ILE A 73 5.09 5.86 -3.67
CA ILE A 73 5.12 5.28 -2.32
C ILE A 73 6.38 5.79 -1.61
N GLU A 74 6.42 7.09 -1.35
CA GLU A 74 7.56 7.79 -0.75
C GLU A 74 7.98 7.25 0.64
N GLN A 75 7.12 6.48 1.30
CA GLN A 75 7.42 5.86 2.59
C GLN A 75 8.46 4.73 2.53
N LEU A 76 8.75 4.21 1.33
CA LEU A 76 9.81 3.23 1.11
C LEU A 76 11.18 3.93 1.12
N VAL A 77 12.02 3.58 2.10
CA VAL A 77 13.30 4.28 2.35
C VAL A 77 14.52 3.47 1.97
N CYS A 78 14.43 2.14 1.87
CA CYS A 78 15.56 1.30 1.49
C CYS A 78 15.22 0.22 0.43
N PRO A 79 16.18 -0.16 -0.42
CA PRO A 79 15.98 -1.24 -1.41
C PRO A 79 15.62 -2.59 -0.78
N ASP A 80 16.03 -2.85 0.47
CA ASP A 80 15.66 -4.07 1.20
C ASP A 80 14.15 -4.14 1.45
N GLN A 81 13.48 -3.00 1.68
CA GLN A 81 12.02 -2.95 1.77
C GLN A 81 11.38 -3.29 0.43
N VAL A 82 11.94 -2.84 -0.69
CA VAL A 82 11.42 -3.18 -2.03
C VAL A 82 11.57 -4.68 -2.34
N ARG A 83 12.66 -5.31 -1.89
CA ARG A 83 12.82 -6.77 -1.95
C ARG A 83 11.75 -7.48 -1.12
N THR A 84 11.60 -7.10 0.14
CA THR A 84 10.56 -7.66 1.03
C THR A 84 9.17 -7.47 0.44
N LEU A 85 8.88 -6.30 -0.12
CA LEU A 85 7.62 -5.97 -0.77
C LEU A 85 7.33 -6.95 -1.92
N GLY A 86 8.32 -7.23 -2.77
CA GLY A 86 8.13 -8.20 -3.84
C GLY A 86 7.90 -9.63 -3.35
N LEU A 87 8.57 -10.07 -2.28
CA LEU A 87 8.30 -11.37 -1.67
C LEU A 87 6.91 -11.41 -1.01
N ALA A 88 6.52 -10.33 -0.34
CA ALA A 88 5.19 -10.18 0.25
C ALA A 88 4.10 -10.26 -0.83
N LEU A 89 4.30 -9.68 -2.02
CA LEU A 89 3.38 -9.81 -3.14
C LEU A 89 3.22 -11.26 -3.61
N LEU A 90 4.30 -12.05 -3.62
CA LEU A 90 4.24 -13.48 -3.95
C LEU A 90 3.44 -14.28 -2.91
N LYS A 91 3.59 -13.95 -1.62
CA LYS A 91 2.81 -14.54 -0.52
C LYS A 91 1.34 -14.13 -0.54
N VAL A 92 1.05 -12.85 -0.79
CA VAL A 92 -0.34 -12.39 -0.98
C VAL A 92 -0.98 -13.15 -2.13
N ARG A 93 -0.27 -13.31 -3.25
CA ARG A 93 -0.74 -14.10 -4.39
C ARG A 93 -1.09 -15.54 -3.97
N GLU A 94 -0.20 -16.25 -3.27
CA GLU A 94 -0.48 -17.61 -2.78
C GLU A 94 -1.80 -17.68 -1.99
N LYS A 95 -2.02 -16.72 -1.09
CA LYS A 95 -3.25 -16.62 -0.29
C LYS A 95 -4.49 -16.29 -1.13
N LEU A 96 -4.35 -15.41 -2.12
CA LEU A 96 -5.44 -15.10 -3.06
C LEU A 96 -5.87 -16.32 -3.86
N TYR A 97 -4.92 -17.15 -4.31
CA TYR A 97 -5.22 -18.43 -4.97
C TYR A 97 -5.84 -19.47 -4.03
N ALA A 98 -5.54 -19.40 -2.73
CA ALA A 98 -6.23 -20.17 -1.70
C ALA A 98 -7.66 -19.66 -1.39
N GLY A 99 -8.16 -18.67 -2.14
CA GLY A 99 -9.54 -18.18 -2.05
C GLY A 99 -9.75 -17.03 -1.08
N LYS A 100 -8.68 -16.49 -0.49
CA LYS A 100 -8.75 -15.35 0.45
C LYS A 100 -9.16 -14.05 -0.24
N LEU A 101 -9.83 -13.17 0.50
CA LEU A 101 -10.11 -11.82 0.04
C LEU A 101 -8.82 -10.99 0.06
N LEU A 102 -8.77 -9.95 -0.79
CA LEU A 102 -7.56 -9.14 -0.96
C LEU A 102 -7.08 -8.51 0.36
N TYR A 103 -8.02 -8.02 1.18
CA TYR A 103 -7.67 -7.43 2.47
C TYR A 103 -7.11 -8.48 3.44
N GLU A 104 -7.68 -9.68 3.47
CA GLU A 104 -7.26 -10.78 4.35
C GLU A 104 -5.87 -11.25 3.98
N ALA A 105 -5.62 -11.45 2.68
CA ALA A 105 -4.33 -11.90 2.19
C ALA A 105 -3.21 -10.92 2.58
N VAL A 106 -3.46 -9.61 2.49
CA VAL A 106 -2.49 -8.58 2.88
C VAL A 106 -2.27 -8.54 4.40
N LEU A 107 -3.34 -8.66 5.19
CA LEU A 107 -3.25 -8.68 6.66
C LEU A 107 -2.47 -9.89 7.14
N GLU A 108 -2.81 -11.08 6.64
CA GLU A 108 -2.14 -12.32 7.02
C GLU A 108 -0.65 -12.29 6.69
N VAL A 109 -0.23 -11.68 5.57
CA VAL A 109 1.20 -11.54 5.27
C VAL A 109 1.90 -10.63 6.26
N GLU A 110 1.30 -9.52 6.67
CA GLU A 110 1.88 -8.67 7.72
C GLU A 110 1.97 -9.41 9.07
N ASP A 111 0.95 -10.18 9.42
CA ASP A 111 0.92 -10.97 10.66
C ASP A 111 1.95 -12.12 10.63
N GLU A 112 2.18 -12.75 9.48
CA GLU A 112 3.25 -13.72 9.27
C GLU A 112 4.63 -13.09 9.48
N ILE A 113 4.86 -11.89 8.93
CA ILE A 113 6.12 -11.16 9.12
C ILE A 113 6.31 -10.79 10.60
N LYS A 114 5.25 -10.36 11.29
CA LYS A 114 5.33 -9.99 12.72
C LYS A 114 5.58 -11.20 13.62
N SER A 115 4.98 -12.34 13.31
CA SER A 115 5.06 -13.55 14.15
C SER A 115 6.32 -14.37 13.92
N ARG A 116 6.78 -14.47 12.66
CA ARG A 116 7.92 -15.32 12.26
C ARG A 116 9.16 -14.52 11.84
N GLY A 117 9.06 -13.19 11.87
CA GLY A 117 10.08 -12.31 11.29
C GLY A 117 10.09 -12.37 9.77
N LEU A 118 11.14 -11.81 9.17
CA LEU A 118 11.29 -11.73 7.70
C LEU A 118 11.52 -13.10 7.03
N LEU A 119 11.92 -14.11 7.82
CA LEU A 119 12.00 -15.51 7.38
C LEU A 119 10.62 -16.10 7.03
N GLY A 120 9.52 -15.47 7.46
CA GLY A 120 8.17 -15.87 7.04
C GLY A 120 7.93 -15.72 5.53
N LEU A 121 8.74 -14.92 4.83
CA LEU A 121 8.58 -14.62 3.41
C LEU A 121 9.46 -15.45 2.47
N SER A 122 10.58 -15.97 2.96
CA SER A 122 11.55 -16.74 2.18
C SER A 122 12.14 -17.85 3.05
N GLU A 123 12.21 -19.06 2.52
CA GLU A 123 12.85 -20.21 3.20
C GLU A 123 14.37 -20.06 3.29
N GLU A 124 14.95 -19.18 2.47
CA GLU A 124 16.38 -18.89 2.45
C GLU A 124 16.72 -17.79 3.47
N ALA A 125 17.80 -17.98 4.22
CA ALA A 125 18.33 -16.94 5.10
C ALA A 125 18.87 -15.78 4.25
N ARG A 126 18.18 -14.65 4.28
CA ARG A 126 18.50 -13.45 3.50
C ARG A 126 18.82 -12.28 4.42
N GLY A 127 19.99 -11.67 4.23
CA GLY A 127 20.40 -10.45 4.94
C GLY A 127 19.93 -9.15 4.27
N ASP A 128 19.23 -9.24 3.12
CA ASP A 128 18.84 -8.12 2.25
C ASP A 128 17.33 -7.80 2.34
N LEU A 129 16.72 -8.06 3.50
CA LEU A 129 15.30 -7.86 3.77
C LEU A 129 15.08 -6.86 4.90
N ALA A 130 14.07 -6.01 4.75
CA ALA A 130 13.60 -5.07 5.77
C ALA A 130 12.08 -5.09 5.90
N PHE A 131 11.56 -4.74 7.07
CA PHE A 131 10.12 -4.77 7.34
C PHE A 131 9.32 -3.81 6.42
N VAL A 132 8.17 -4.29 5.95
CA VAL A 132 7.19 -3.52 5.17
C VAL A 132 5.81 -3.62 5.81
N ARG A 133 5.06 -2.53 5.75
CA ARG A 133 3.71 -2.42 6.28
C ARG A 133 2.69 -2.95 5.26
N ARG A 134 1.56 -3.43 5.76
CA ARG A 134 0.40 -3.81 4.92
C ARG A 134 -0.01 -2.74 3.90
N PHE A 135 0.17 -1.46 4.22
CA PHE A 135 -0.20 -0.35 3.34
C PHE A 135 0.69 -0.24 2.11
N GLU A 136 1.99 -0.52 2.24
CA GLU A 136 2.94 -0.53 1.13
C GLU A 136 2.63 -1.72 0.21
N VAL A 137 2.35 -2.89 0.80
CA VAL A 137 1.90 -4.09 0.07
C VAL A 137 0.61 -3.82 -0.70
N ALA A 138 -0.40 -3.24 -0.05
CA ALA A 138 -1.66 -2.88 -0.69
C ALA A 138 -1.48 -1.81 -1.78
N ALA A 139 -0.62 -0.81 -1.55
CA ALA A 139 -0.32 0.25 -2.52
C ALA A 139 0.39 -0.29 -3.76
N ALA A 140 1.28 -1.27 -3.62
CA ALA A 140 1.92 -1.95 -4.74
C ALA A 140 0.92 -2.83 -5.51
N LEU A 141 0.04 -3.57 -4.80
CA LEU A 141 -1.04 -4.35 -5.42
C LEU A 141 -1.99 -3.47 -6.23
N ASN A 142 -2.38 -2.31 -5.70
CA ASN A 142 -3.26 -1.37 -6.41
C ASN A 142 -2.60 -0.76 -7.67
N ARG A 143 -1.29 -0.90 -7.84
CA ARG A 143 -0.54 -0.44 -9.03
C ARG A 143 -0.22 -1.56 -10.02
N LEU A 144 -0.54 -2.82 -9.69
CA LEU A 144 -0.47 -3.93 -10.65
C LEU A 144 -1.58 -3.78 -11.68
N ARG A 145 -1.22 -3.39 -12.90
CA ARG A 145 -2.17 -3.16 -14.00
C ARG A 145 -2.94 -4.40 -14.42
N THR A 146 -2.35 -5.58 -14.20
CA THR A 146 -2.95 -6.88 -14.51
C THR A 146 -3.96 -7.35 -13.47
N LEU A 147 -3.96 -6.75 -12.28
CA LEU A 147 -4.85 -7.13 -11.19
C LEU A 147 -6.30 -6.79 -11.52
N LYS A 148 -7.13 -7.81 -11.67
CA LYS A 148 -8.58 -7.67 -11.80
C LYS A 148 -9.24 -8.11 -10.51
N ALA A 149 -10.09 -7.27 -9.94
CA ALA A 149 -10.82 -7.58 -8.72
C ALA A 149 -12.25 -7.07 -8.79
N ARG A 150 -13.16 -7.79 -8.13
CA ARG A 150 -14.56 -7.41 -7.99
C ARG A 150 -14.92 -7.27 -6.51
N PRO A 151 -15.91 -6.43 -6.15
CA PRO A 151 -16.47 -6.46 -4.81
C PRO A 151 -17.06 -7.84 -4.54
N GLU A 152 -16.74 -8.39 -3.37
CA GLU A 152 -17.46 -9.53 -2.80
C GLU A 152 -18.83 -8.99 -2.35
N ARG A 153 -19.89 -9.61 -2.85
CA ARG A 153 -21.27 -9.25 -2.53
C ARG A 153 -21.72 -9.92 -1.25
#